data_AF-X0VM79-F1
#
_entry.id   AF-X0VM79-F1
#
_cell.length_a   1.000
_cell.length_b   1.000
_cell.length_c   1.000
_cell.angle_alpha   90.00
_cell.angle_beta   90.00
_cell.angle_gamma   90.00
#
_symmetry.space_group_name_H-M   'P 1'
#
loop_
_entity.id
_entity.type
_entity.pdbx_description
1 polymer ?
#
loop_
_entity_poly.entity_id
_entity_poly.type
_entity_poly.pdbx_seq_one_letter_code
_entity_poly.pdbx_strand_id
1 'polypeptide(L)'
;MDSFKQVVKELKKKVTNSNIYDKVINKKNHFLDWVEIHPWKILTILFCSFIIIKFFIVQLTVGPTSPGDGYYYMQMARSFLYDHDFLVHGAPSHQYPPIYPILISPAFLFSDMIDVHSTIMLINVIISSTIIFPIYF
;
A
#
# COMPACT_ATOMS: atom_id res chain seq x y z
N MET A 1 -18.06 37.95 -55.55
CA MET A 1 -17.58 37.95 -54.15
C MET A 1 -18.48 37.12 -53.23
N ASP A 2 -19.70 36.77 -53.66
CA ASP A 2 -20.69 36.05 -52.83
C ASP A 2 -20.50 34.53 -52.76
N SER A 3 -19.92 33.91 -53.80
CA SER A 3 -19.62 32.47 -53.81
C SER A 3 -18.65 32.05 -52.70
N PHE A 4 -17.62 32.85 -52.42
CA PHE A 4 -16.65 32.55 -51.36
C PHE A 4 -17.27 32.61 -49.96
N LYS A 5 -18.16 33.58 -49.71
CA LYS A 5 -18.88 33.70 -48.43
C LYS A 5 -19.79 32.50 -48.18
N GLN A 6 -20.39 31.95 -49.23
CA GLN A 6 -21.26 30.78 -49.14
C GLN A 6 -20.45 29.50 -48.83
N VAL A 7 -19.30 29.33 -49.48
CA VAL A 7 -18.37 28.22 -49.20
C VAL A 7 -17.85 28.28 -47.76
N VAL A 8 -17.48 29.47 -47.27
CA VAL A 8 -17.03 29.64 -45.87
C VAL A 8 -18.15 29.32 -44.88
N LYS A 9 -19.40 29.65 -45.20
CA LYS A 9 -20.57 29.34 -44.35
C LYS A 9 -20.87 27.84 -44.29
N GLU A 10 -20.80 27.15 -45.42
CA GLU A 10 -20.93 25.69 -45.54
C GLU A 10 -19.82 24.96 -44.75
N LEU A 11 -18.57 25.40 -44.90
CA LEU A 11 -17.43 24.82 -44.17
C LEU A 11 -17.56 25.01 -42.66
N LYS A 12 -17.95 26.21 -42.19
CA LYS A 12 -18.21 26.43 -40.76
C LYS A 12 -19.30 25.50 -40.24
N LYS A 13 -20.42 25.35 -40.96
CA LYS A 13 -21.53 24.47 -40.58
C LYS A 13 -21.08 23.00 -40.51
N LYS A 14 -20.23 22.55 -41.43
CA LYS A 14 -19.69 21.18 -41.47
C LYS A 14 -18.70 20.89 -40.34
N VAL A 15 -17.91 21.89 -39.93
CA VAL A 15 -17.00 21.80 -38.79
C VAL A 15 -17.75 21.79 -37.47
N THR A 16 -18.81 22.60 -37.32
CA THR A 16 -19.66 22.62 -36.11
C THR A 16 -20.49 21.35 -35.93
N ASN A 17 -20.89 20.69 -37.02
CA ASN A 17 -21.59 19.39 -36.98
C ASN A 17 -20.65 18.18 -36.83
N SER A 18 -19.34 18.39 -36.64
CA SER A 18 -18.42 17.26 -36.56
C SER A 18 -18.47 16.64 -35.17
N ASN A 19 -19.01 15.42 -35.11
CA ASN A 19 -18.91 14.43 -34.03
C ASN A 19 -17.52 14.31 -33.37
N ILE A 20 -16.48 14.88 -33.98
CA ILE A 20 -15.10 14.91 -33.49
C ILE A 20 -14.97 15.86 -32.29
N TYR A 21 -15.62 17.02 -32.31
CA TYR A 21 -15.58 17.96 -31.16
C TYR A 21 -16.24 17.34 -29.93
N ASP A 22 -17.40 16.71 -30.10
CA ASP A 22 -18.10 16.03 -29.01
C ASP A 22 -17.32 14.81 -28.50
N LYS A 23 -16.68 14.03 -29.38
CA LYS A 23 -15.80 12.92 -28.96
C LYS A 23 -14.59 13.39 -28.15
N VAL A 24 -13.97 14.49 -28.55
CA VAL A 24 -12.78 15.04 -27.86
C VAL A 24 -13.17 15.62 -26.50
N ILE A 25 -14.30 16.31 -26.41
CA ILE A 25 -14.83 16.84 -25.15
C ILE A 25 -15.23 15.70 -24.20
N ASN A 26 -15.94 14.69 -24.70
CA ASN A 26 -16.39 13.57 -23.88
C ASN A 26 -15.19 12.73 -23.35
N LYS A 27 -14.13 12.57 -24.16
CA LYS A 27 -12.89 11.92 -23.74
C LYS A 27 -12.11 12.75 -22.71
N LYS A 28 -12.16 14.09 -22.82
CA LYS A 28 -11.55 15.01 -21.86
C LYS A 28 -12.29 15.00 -20.52
N ASN A 29 -13.62 14.92 -20.54
CA ASN A 29 -14.45 14.82 -19.34
C ASN A 29 -14.17 13.51 -18.60
N HIS A 30 -14.12 12.37 -19.31
CA HIS A 30 -13.73 11.11 -18.69
C HIS A 30 -12.32 11.16 -18.09
N PHE A 31 -11.35 11.91 -18.65
CA PHE A 31 -10.02 12.07 -18.06
C PHE A 31 -10.03 13.00 -16.82
N LEU A 32 -10.86 14.04 -16.83
CA LEU A 32 -11.03 14.96 -15.69
C LEU A 32 -11.77 14.32 -14.52
N ASP A 33 -12.64 13.35 -14.76
CA ASP A 33 -13.28 12.56 -13.70
C ASP A 33 -12.26 11.74 -12.88
N TRP A 34 -11.11 11.34 -13.47
CA TRP A 34 -10.00 10.73 -12.72
C TRP A 34 -9.23 11.74 -11.87
N VAL A 35 -9.31 13.03 -12.20
CA VAL A 35 -8.65 14.12 -11.45
C VAL A 35 -9.49 14.53 -10.24
N GLU A 36 -10.82 14.32 -10.27
CA GLU A 36 -11.70 14.54 -9.11
C GLU A 36 -11.67 13.42 -8.07
N ILE A 37 -10.82 12.39 -8.26
CA ILE A 37 -10.64 11.35 -7.26
C ILE A 37 -10.04 11.99 -6.01
N HIS A 38 -10.84 12.03 -4.94
CA HIS A 38 -10.37 12.56 -3.67
C HIS A 38 -9.07 11.86 -3.22
N PRO A 39 -8.07 12.59 -2.71
CA PRO A 39 -6.75 12.05 -2.43
C PRO A 39 -6.76 10.80 -1.56
N TRP A 40 -7.69 10.71 -0.59
CA TRP A 40 -7.85 9.54 0.27
C TRP A 40 -8.17 8.25 -0.49
N LYS A 41 -8.93 8.32 -1.60
CA LYS A 41 -9.21 7.15 -2.44
C LYS A 41 -7.94 6.64 -3.13
N ILE A 42 -7.10 7.56 -3.61
CA ILE A 42 -5.82 7.24 -4.24
C ILE A 42 -4.89 6.58 -3.22
N LEU A 43 -4.79 7.15 -2.01
CA LEU A 43 -3.97 6.62 -0.92
C LEU A 43 -4.41 5.21 -0.52
N THR A 44 -5.72 4.97 -0.37
CA THR A 44 -6.25 3.64 -0.06
C THR A 44 -5.93 2.62 -1.16
N ILE A 45 -6.06 2.99 -2.44
CA ILE A 45 -5.72 2.10 -3.56
C ILE A 45 -4.22 1.76 -3.56
N LEU A 46 -3.36 2.76 -3.32
CA LEU A 46 -1.91 2.55 -3.22
C LEU A 46 -1.54 1.69 -2.01
N PHE A 47 -2.17 1.91 -0.86
CA PHE A 47 -1.95 1.12 0.35
C PHE A 47 -2.33 -0.34 0.13
N CYS A 48 -3.51 -0.61 -0.43
CA CYS A 48 -3.95 -1.96 -0.75
C CYS A 48 -3.04 -2.62 -1.79
N SER A 49 -2.61 -1.89 -2.82
CA SER A 49 -1.71 -2.46 -3.84
C SER A 49 -0.34 -2.83 -3.25
N PHE A 50 0.22 -2.01 -2.35
CA PHE A 50 1.47 -2.32 -1.66
C PHE A 50 1.36 -3.55 -0.77
N ILE A 51 0.26 -3.69 -0.01
CA ILE A 51 0.01 -4.88 0.79
C ILE A 51 -0.01 -6.12 -0.10
N ILE A 52 -0.79 -6.10 -1.18
CA ILE A 52 -0.95 -7.25 -2.07
C ILE A 52 0.40 -7.64 -2.69
N ILE A 53 1.13 -6.68 -3.26
CA ILE A 53 2.42 -6.94 -3.91
C ILE A 53 3.42 -7.51 -2.91
N LYS A 54 3.60 -6.87 -1.75
CA LYS A 54 4.54 -7.32 -0.73
C LYS A 54 4.15 -8.67 -0.14
N PHE A 55 2.85 -8.91 0.06
CA PHE A 55 2.36 -10.20 0.56
C PHE A 55 2.80 -11.34 -0.35
N PHE A 56 2.64 -11.21 -1.67
CA PHE A 56 3.12 -12.23 -2.62
C PHE A 56 4.64 -12.39 -2.62
N ILE A 57 5.40 -11.30 -2.52
CA ILE A 57 6.88 -11.36 -2.44
C ILE A 57 7.33 -12.12 -1.19
N VAL A 58 6.68 -11.86 -0.06
CA VAL A 58 6.98 -12.47 1.23
C VAL A 58 6.80 -13.99 1.21
N GLN A 59 5.82 -14.52 0.44
CA GLN A 59 5.63 -15.97 0.33
C GLN A 59 6.83 -16.70 -0.31
N LEU A 60 7.74 -15.97 -0.97
CA LEU A 60 8.95 -16.52 -1.57
C LEU A 60 10.11 -16.63 -0.57
N THR A 61 9.97 -16.12 0.66
CA THR A 61 11.01 -16.20 1.69
C THR A 61 10.95 -17.53 2.43
N VAL A 62 12.12 -18.14 2.64
CA VAL A 62 12.24 -19.51 3.18
C VAL A 62 12.60 -19.48 4.67
N GLY A 63 11.73 -20.06 5.50
CA GLY A 63 12.04 -20.51 6.86
C GLY A 63 11.73 -19.54 8.01
N PRO A 64 11.35 -20.04 9.20
CA PRO A 64 11.03 -19.24 10.39
C PRO A 64 12.26 -18.68 11.12
N THR A 65 13.46 -18.95 10.61
CA THR A 65 14.71 -18.48 11.19
C THR A 65 15.03 -17.09 10.66
N SER A 66 14.72 -16.07 11.46
CA SER A 66 15.19 -14.71 11.21
C SER A 66 16.59 -14.52 11.82
N PRO A 67 17.68 -14.54 11.04
CA PRO A 67 19.02 -14.34 11.58
C PRO A 67 19.22 -12.88 12.02
N GLY A 68 20.11 -12.68 13.00
CA GLY A 68 20.53 -11.34 13.42
C GLY A 68 19.54 -10.65 14.36
N ASP A 69 19.13 -9.43 14.02
CA ASP A 69 18.26 -8.57 14.82
C ASP A 69 16.82 -9.11 14.93
N GLY A 70 16.31 -9.72 13.86
CA GLY A 70 14.97 -10.33 13.86
C GLY A 70 14.79 -11.41 14.93
N TYR A 71 15.84 -12.18 15.23
CA TYR A 71 15.83 -13.14 16.34
C TYR A 71 15.59 -12.47 17.70
N TYR A 72 16.28 -11.36 17.97
CA TYR A 72 16.12 -10.62 19.23
C TYR A 72 14.70 -10.08 19.37
N TYR A 73 14.16 -9.53 18.28
CA TYR A 73 12.78 -9.04 18.25
C TYR A 73 11.76 -10.16 18.52
N MET A 74 11.94 -11.33 17.92
CA MET A 74 11.08 -12.50 18.16
C MET A 74 11.15 -12.98 19.61
N GLN A 75 12.35 -13.05 20.19
CA GLN A 75 12.53 -13.49 21.58
C GLN A 75 11.88 -12.52 22.56
N MET A 76 12.11 -11.22 22.38
CA MET A 76 11.48 -10.17 23.21
C MET A 76 9.97 -10.16 23.04
N ALA A 77 9.45 -10.37 21.83
CA ALA A 77 8.01 -10.41 21.56
C ALA A 77 7.33 -11.61 22.24
N ARG A 78 7.97 -12.78 22.17
CA ARG A 78 7.52 -13.98 22.87
C ARG A 78 7.52 -13.75 24.38
N SER A 79 8.62 -13.24 24.94
CA SER A 79 8.71 -12.98 26.37
C SER A 79 7.70 -11.92 26.83
N PHE A 80 7.44 -10.90 26.02
CA PHE A 80 6.42 -9.91 26.34
C PHE A 80 5.02 -10.52 26.44
N LEU A 81 4.68 -11.46 25.56
CA LEU A 81 3.38 -12.15 25.58
C LEU A 81 3.22 -13.06 26.81
N TYR A 82 4.27 -13.80 27.19
CA TYR A 82 4.18 -14.86 28.22
C TYR A 82 4.69 -14.45 29.61
N ASP A 83 5.74 -13.62 29.68
CA ASP A 83 6.43 -13.22 30.90
C ASP A 83 6.17 -11.75 31.27
N HIS A 84 5.55 -10.97 30.38
CA HIS A 84 5.34 -9.52 30.52
C HIS A 84 6.63 -8.71 30.71
N ASP A 85 7.73 -9.23 30.18
CA ASP A 85 9.05 -8.60 30.21
C ASP A 85 9.74 -8.77 28.83
N PHE A 86 10.84 -8.05 28.60
CA PHE A 86 11.60 -8.10 27.35
C PHE A 86 12.88 -8.93 27.53
N LEU A 87 12.70 -10.23 27.72
CA LEU A 87 13.81 -11.14 27.95
C LEU A 87 14.36 -11.71 26.64
N VAL A 88 15.69 -11.83 26.58
CA VAL A 88 16.41 -12.60 25.56
C VAL A 88 17.30 -13.60 26.28
N HIS A 89 17.10 -14.90 26.00
CA HIS A 89 17.77 -15.99 26.72
C HIS A 89 17.61 -15.93 28.25
N GLY A 90 16.48 -15.43 28.74
CA GLY A 90 16.18 -15.34 30.17
C GLY A 90 16.82 -14.14 30.90
N ALA A 91 17.53 -13.26 30.18
CA ALA A 91 18.05 -12.01 30.73
C ALA A 91 17.30 -10.81 30.14
N PRO A 92 17.01 -9.76 30.93
CA PRO A 92 16.46 -8.51 30.42
C PRO A 92 17.36 -7.95 29.32
N SER A 93 16.76 -7.64 28.17
CA SER A 93 17.46 -7.01 27.06
C SER A 93 16.91 -5.62 26.80
N HIS A 94 17.81 -4.64 26.75
CA HIS A 94 17.49 -3.26 26.35
C HIS A 94 18.17 -2.89 25.02
N GLN A 95 18.67 -3.88 24.29
CA GLN A 95 19.43 -3.64 23.06
C GLN A 95 18.56 -3.01 21.97
N TYR A 96 17.28 -3.36 21.91
CA TYR A 96 16.34 -2.85 20.91
C TYR A 96 15.09 -2.25 21.56
N PRO A 97 14.44 -1.27 20.90
CA PRO A 97 13.20 -0.67 21.40
C PRO A 97 12.05 -1.69 21.53
N PRO A 98 11.18 -1.56 22.54
CA PRO A 98 10.12 -2.53 22.83
C PRO A 98 8.92 -2.42 21.87
N ILE A 99 8.78 -1.32 21.12
CA ILE A 99 7.61 -1.05 20.27
C ILE A 99 7.40 -2.17 19.24
N TYR A 100 8.44 -2.54 18.52
CA TYR A 100 8.32 -3.57 17.49
C TYR A 100 8.02 -4.96 18.09
N PRO A 101 8.72 -5.43 19.16
CA PRO A 101 8.32 -6.63 19.91
C PRO A 101 6.86 -6.65 20.34
N ILE A 102 6.33 -5.54 20.86
CA ILE A 102 4.92 -5.43 21.27
C ILE A 102 3.99 -5.60 20.08
N LEU A 103 4.32 -5.00 18.93
CA LEU A 103 3.49 -5.09 17.72
C LEU A 103 3.42 -6.51 17.15
N ILE A 104 4.51 -7.26 17.22
CA ILE A 104 4.56 -8.63 16.70
C ILE A 104 4.20 -9.69 17.75
N SER A 105 4.08 -9.34 19.03
CA SER A 105 3.78 -10.30 20.12
C SER A 105 2.48 -11.09 19.93
N PRO A 106 1.38 -10.54 19.34
CA PRO A 106 0.17 -11.32 19.12
C PRO A 106 0.37 -12.50 18.17
N ALA A 107 1.42 -12.48 17.33
CA ALA A 107 1.76 -13.61 16.47
C ALA A 107 2.13 -14.87 17.28
N PHE A 108 2.57 -14.72 18.53
CA PHE A 108 2.91 -15.85 19.40
C PHE A 108 1.69 -16.49 20.09
N LEU A 109 0.47 -16.04 19.77
CA LEU A 109 -0.77 -16.76 20.12
C LEU A 109 -0.96 -18.02 19.27
N PHE A 110 -0.28 -18.11 18.13
CA PHE A 110 -0.25 -19.32 17.30
C PHE A 110 0.74 -20.34 17.88
N SER A 111 0.38 -21.63 17.80
CA SER A 111 1.19 -22.71 18.37
C SER A 111 2.33 -23.16 17.47
N ASP A 112 2.16 -23.07 16.14
CA ASP A 112 3.17 -23.47 15.16
C ASP A 112 4.06 -22.27 14.80
N MET A 113 5.38 -22.47 14.79
CA MET A 113 6.35 -21.46 14.38
C MET A 113 6.19 -21.03 12.92
N ILE A 114 5.64 -21.89 12.06
CA ILE A 114 5.29 -21.55 10.68
C ILE A 114 4.19 -20.47 10.66
N ASP A 115 3.16 -20.63 11.49
CA ASP A 115 2.04 -19.69 11.58
C ASP A 115 2.46 -18.39 12.27
N VAL A 116 3.28 -18.49 13.33
CA VAL A 116 3.90 -17.34 14.00
C VAL A 116 4.67 -16.51 12.98
N HIS A 117 5.59 -17.14 12.25
CA HIS A 117 6.41 -16.45 11.25
C HIS A 117 5.54 -15.81 10.15
N SER A 118 4.57 -16.55 9.62
CA SER A 118 3.65 -16.04 8.60
C SER A 118 2.86 -14.82 9.09
N THR A 119 2.43 -14.84 10.35
CA THR A 119 1.73 -13.72 11.00
C THR A 119 2.65 -12.52 11.21
N ILE A 120 3.88 -12.72 11.66
CA ILE A 120 4.89 -11.64 11.79
C ILE A 120 5.12 -10.98 10.44
N MET A 121 5.27 -11.77 9.38
CA MET A 121 5.48 -11.24 8.04
C MET A 121 4.26 -10.45 7.54
N LEU A 122 3.03 -10.91 7.84
CA LEU A 122 1.81 -10.16 7.54
C LEU A 122 1.79 -8.80 8.26
N ILE A 123 2.13 -8.77 9.55
CA ILE A 123 2.25 -7.54 10.35
C ILE A 123 3.26 -6.59 9.71
N ASN A 124 4.43 -7.09 9.29
CA ASN A 124 5.46 -6.30 8.62
C ASN A 124 4.98 -5.71 7.29
N VAL A 125 4.25 -6.48 6.50
CA VAL A 125 3.66 -6.01 5.25
C VAL A 125 2.69 -4.84 5.50
N ILE A 126 1.84 -4.94 6.52
CA ILE A 126 0.87 -3.89 6.88
C ILE A 126 1.59 -2.64 7.39
N ILE A 127 2.46 -2.78 8.38
CA ILE A 127 3.18 -1.64 9.00
C ILE A 127 4.02 -0.93 7.93
N SER A 128 4.81 -1.66 7.16
CA SER A 128 5.67 -1.05 6.13
C SER A 128 4.88 -0.42 4.98
N SER A 129 3.62 -0.82 4.76
CA SER A 129 2.76 -0.20 3.73
C SER A 129 2.08 1.06 4.24
N THR A 130 1.99 1.23 5.56
CA THR A 130 1.44 2.44 6.21
C THR A 130 2.31 3.69 5.95
N ILE A 131 3.54 3.52 5.45
CA ILE A 131 4.45 4.62 5.09
C ILE A 131 3.85 5.62 4.08
N ILE A 132 2.85 5.22 3.29
CA ILE A 132 2.17 6.10 2.34
C ILE A 132 1.48 7.29 3.05
N PHE A 133 0.94 7.08 4.25
CA PHE A 133 0.23 8.14 4.97
C PHE A 133 1.14 9.29 5.43
N PRO A 134 2.24 9.08 6.17
CA PRO A 134 3.12 10.17 6.58
C PRO A 134 3.91 10.79 5.44
N ILE A 135 3.99 10.17 4.26
CA ILE A 135 4.57 10.81 3.07
C ILE A 135 3.60 11.83 2.46
N TYR A 136 2.30 11.60 2.61
CA TYR A 136 1.27 12.46 2.04
C TYR A 136 0.91 13.64 2.94
N PHE A 137 0.89 13.45 4.27
CA PHE A 137 0.57 14.47 5.28
C PHE A 137 1.82 15.17 5.80
#